data_AF-A0A221W2U8-F1
#
_entry.id   AF-A0A221W2U8-F1
#
_cell.length_a   1.000
_cell.length_b   1.000
_cell.length_c   1.000
_cell.angle_alpha   90.00
_cell.angle_beta   90.00
_cell.angle_gamma   90.00
#
_symmetry.space_group_name_H-M   'P 1'
#
loop_
_entity.id
_entity.type
_entity.pdbx_description
1 polymer ?
#
loop_
_entity_poly.entity_id
_entity_poly.type
_entity_poly.pdbx_seq_one_letter_code
_entity_poly.pdbx_strand_id
1 'polypeptide(L)'
;MGELFTGGASSVVLRRRRDGSPAVLKLTPDRTLSASRVEMPRVFAPSGRVPAVLAADVQVGALVSTEAVPGIEAEDLPQESLTERRAELLTALHAVAALAVESLGPV
;
A
#
# COMPACT_ATOMS: atom_id res chain seq x y z
N MET A 1 -22.17 0.13 -7.18
CA MET A 1 -21.14 -0.72 -6.53
C MET A 1 -19.95 -0.85 -7.48
N GLY A 2 -18.79 -1.30 -6.99
CA GLY A 2 -17.50 -1.15 -7.67
C GLY A 2 -17.00 -2.51 -8.09
N GLU A 3 -16.13 -2.56 -9.09
CA GLU A 3 -15.58 -3.81 -9.61
C GLU A 3 -14.74 -4.50 -8.53
N LEU A 4 -14.91 -5.82 -8.36
CA LEU A 4 -14.06 -6.64 -7.51
C LEU A 4 -12.65 -6.66 -8.11
N PHE A 5 -11.66 -6.38 -7.29
CA PHE A 5 -10.27 -6.56 -7.66
C PHE A 5 -9.90 -8.02 -7.35
N THR A 6 -9.49 -8.78 -8.37
CA THR A 6 -8.91 -10.11 -8.18
C THR A 6 -7.56 -9.92 -7.50
N GLY A 7 -7.46 -10.29 -6.22
CA GLY A 7 -6.25 -10.03 -5.42
C GLY A 7 -6.59 -9.39 -4.08
N GLY A 8 -6.49 -10.17 -3.01
CA GLY A 8 -6.88 -9.76 -1.66
C GLY A 8 -7.02 -10.95 -0.74
N ALA A 9 -5.92 -11.61 -0.37
CA ALA A 9 -5.96 -12.85 0.41
C ALA A 9 -6.81 -12.74 1.69
N SER A 10 -6.73 -11.59 2.37
CA SER A 10 -7.36 -11.34 3.68
C SER A 10 -8.28 -10.10 3.67
N SER A 11 -8.66 -9.63 2.49
CA SER A 11 -9.54 -8.46 2.33
C SER A 11 -10.41 -8.61 1.10
N VAL A 12 -11.63 -8.12 1.20
CA VAL A 12 -12.42 -7.81 0.00
C VAL A 12 -11.89 -6.49 -0.56
N VAL A 13 -11.54 -6.48 -1.83
CA VAL A 13 -10.94 -5.33 -2.51
C VAL A 13 -11.86 -4.88 -3.65
N LEU A 14 -12.20 -3.59 -3.67
CA LEU A 14 -13.16 -3.01 -4.60
C LEU A 14 -12.54 -1.77 -5.26
N ARG A 15 -12.55 -1.72 -6.60
CA ARG A 15 -12.22 -0.50 -7.34
C ARG A 15 -13.30 0.56 -7.12
N ARG A 16 -12.85 1.80 -6.98
CA ARG A 16 -13.65 2.99 -6.73
C ARG A 16 -13.06 4.18 -7.49
N ARG A 17 -13.84 5.25 -7.58
CA ARG A 17 -13.32 6.58 -7.94
C ARG A 17 -13.53 7.51 -6.76
N ARG A 18 -12.54 8.35 -6.48
CA ARG A 18 -12.62 9.45 -5.52
C ARG A 18 -12.33 10.74 -6.28
N ASP A 19 -13.33 11.62 -6.39
CA ASP A 19 -13.22 12.89 -7.12
C ASP A 19 -12.67 12.70 -8.56
N GLY A 20 -13.08 11.61 -9.21
CA GLY A 20 -12.62 11.23 -10.55
C GLY A 20 -11.33 10.40 -10.61
N SER A 21 -10.52 10.39 -9.55
CA SER A 21 -9.25 9.65 -9.48
C SER A 21 -9.44 8.16 -9.13
N PRO A 22 -8.65 7.23 -9.71
CA PRO A 22 -8.66 5.82 -9.34
C PRO A 22 -8.33 5.59 -7.86
N ALA A 23 -9.16 4.79 -7.20
CA ALA A 23 -9.00 4.46 -5.79
C ALA A 23 -9.42 3.01 -5.53
N VAL A 24 -8.91 2.45 -4.44
CA VAL A 24 -9.22 1.09 -4.01
C VAL A 24 -9.76 1.13 -2.59
N LEU A 25 -10.91 0.48 -2.36
CA LEU A 25 -11.45 0.21 -1.04
C LEU A 25 -11.07 -1.22 -0.63
N LYS A 26 -10.38 -1.35 0.49
CA LYS A 26 -10.06 -2.61 1.16
C LYS A 26 -10.90 -2.76 2.42
N LEU A 27 -11.60 -3.88 2.54
CA LEU A 27 -12.36 -4.27 3.73
C LEU A 27 -11.70 -5.49 4.36
N THR A 28 -11.18 -5.35 5.57
CA THR A 28 -10.51 -6.40 6.34
C THR A 28 -11.41 -6.83 7.49
N PRO A 29 -11.95 -8.06 7.50
CA PRO A 29 -12.81 -8.53 8.59
C PRO A 29 -12.08 -8.63 9.94
N ASP A 30 -10.79 -8.95 9.90
CA ASP A 30 -9.95 -9.01 11.09
C ASP A 30 -9.53 -7.62 11.56
N ARG A 31 -10.17 -7.18 12.65
CA ARG A 31 -9.94 -5.86 13.24
C ARG A 31 -8.60 -5.75 13.95
N THR A 32 -8.05 -6.86 14.45
CA THR A 32 -6.73 -6.87 15.09
C THR A 32 -5.60 -6.55 14.10
N LEU A 33 -5.83 -6.90 12.83
CA LEU A 33 -4.91 -6.59 11.72
C LEU A 33 -5.21 -5.24 11.03
N SER A 34 -6.30 -4.56 11.38
CA SER A 34 -6.75 -3.37 10.65
C SER A 34 -5.94 -2.12 11.00
N ALA A 35 -5.53 -1.96 12.27
CA ALA A 35 -4.72 -0.82 12.69
C ALA A 35 -3.33 -0.83 12.01
N SER A 36 -2.65 -1.98 12.02
CA SER A 36 -1.33 -2.11 11.38
C SER A 36 -1.39 -1.92 9.86
N ARG A 37 -2.48 -2.34 9.20
CA ARG A 37 -2.69 -2.14 7.75
C ARG A 37 -2.90 -0.69 7.35
N VAL A 38 -3.38 0.15 8.25
CA VAL A 38 -3.51 1.60 7.99
C VAL A 38 -2.20 2.32 8.28
N GLU A 39 -1.50 1.90 9.33
CA GLU A 39 -0.29 2.57 9.79
C GLU A 39 0.93 2.27 8.91
N MET A 40 1.13 1.01 8.51
CA MET A 40 2.30 0.61 7.73
C MET A 40 2.43 1.37 6.40
N PRO A 41 1.37 1.54 5.58
CA PRO A 41 1.48 2.32 4.36
C PRO A 41 1.77 3.81 4.60
N ARG A 42 1.36 4.36 5.75
CA ARG A 42 1.67 5.74 6.11
C ARG A 42 3.14 5.92 6.45
N VAL A 43 3.72 4.97 7.19
CA VAL A 43 5.16 4.96 7.49
C VAL A 43 5.97 4.98 6.20
N PHE A 44 5.63 4.15 5.22
CA PHE A 44 6.37 4.09 3.96
C PHE A 44 5.96 5.14 2.91
N ALA A 45 5.01 6.02 3.20
CA ALA A 45 4.56 7.05 2.26
C ALA A 45 5.71 7.90 1.68
N PRO A 46 6.75 8.32 2.46
CA PRO A 46 7.88 9.07 1.93
C PRO A 46 8.70 8.33 0.86
N SER A 47 8.63 7.00 0.78
CA SER A 47 9.30 6.25 -0.29
C SER A 47 8.71 6.52 -1.68
N GLY A 48 7.46 6.99 -1.74
CA GLY A 48 6.70 7.10 -2.99
C GLY A 48 6.40 5.75 -3.67
N ARG A 49 6.66 4.62 -2.99
CA ARG A 49 6.51 3.25 -3.54
C ARG A 49 5.32 2.48 -3.00
N VAL A 50 4.52 3.08 -2.12
CA VAL A 50 3.31 2.46 -1.55
C VAL A 50 2.06 3.26 -1.93
N PRO A 51 0.89 2.61 -2.09
CA PRO A 51 -0.37 3.33 -2.29
C PRO A 51 -0.65 4.32 -1.16
N ALA A 52 -0.99 5.56 -1.50
CA ALA A 52 -1.29 6.58 -0.52
C ALA A 52 -2.64 6.30 0.16
N VAL A 53 -2.69 6.43 1.49
CA VAL A 53 -3.92 6.28 2.27
C VAL A 53 -4.77 7.54 2.09
N LEU A 54 -5.96 7.38 1.53
CA LEU A 54 -6.91 8.46 1.24
C LEU A 54 -7.95 8.65 2.34
N ALA A 55 -8.39 7.56 2.96
CA ALA A 55 -9.28 7.53 4.12
C ALA A 55 -9.18 6.17 4.81
N ALA A 56 -9.46 6.10 6.12
CA ALA A 56 -9.50 4.84 6.84
C ALA A 56 -10.53 4.89 7.99
N ASP A 57 -11.20 3.77 8.22
CA ASP A 57 -12.02 3.51 9.39
C ASP A 57 -11.61 2.16 9.98
N VAL A 58 -10.78 2.22 11.02
CA VAL A 58 -10.22 1.04 11.68
C VAL A 58 -11.29 0.24 12.41
N GLN A 59 -12.37 0.88 12.87
CA GLN A 59 -13.42 0.20 13.65
C GLN A 59 -14.21 -0.80 12.80
N VAL A 60 -14.39 -0.47 11.52
CA VAL A 60 -15.05 -1.35 10.53
C VAL A 60 -14.07 -2.06 9.60
N GLY A 61 -12.76 -1.86 9.79
CA GLY A 61 -11.71 -2.49 8.99
C GLY A 61 -11.64 -1.99 7.54
N ALA A 62 -12.06 -0.74 7.30
CA ALA A 62 -12.08 -0.14 5.96
C ALA A 62 -10.87 0.78 5.71
N LEU A 63 -10.29 0.66 4.52
CA LEU A 63 -9.19 1.50 4.05
C LEU A 63 -9.43 1.89 2.59
N VAL A 64 -9.37 3.18 2.29
CA VAL A 64 -9.33 3.71 0.93
C VAL A 64 -7.91 4.16 0.62
N SER A 65 -7.35 3.70 -0.49
CA SER A 65 -6.04 4.12 -0.99
C SER A 65 -6.09 4.52 -2.46
N THR A 66 -5.02 5.12 -2.96
CA THR A 66 -4.79 5.20 -4.40
C THR A 66 -4.73 3.80 -5.00
N GLU A 67 -5.11 3.67 -6.27
CA GLU A 67 -4.86 2.45 -7.04
C GLU A 67 -3.40 2.44 -7.53
N ALA A 68 -2.77 1.27 -7.56
CA ALA A 68 -1.48 1.11 -8.22
C ALA A 68 -1.73 1.10 -9.74
N VAL A 69 -1.13 2.04 -10.46
CA VAL A 69 -1.27 2.17 -11.92
C VAL A 69 0.13 2.07 -12.54
N PRO A 70 0.36 1.20 -13.55
CA PRO A 70 -0.62 0.41 -14.29
C PRO A 70 -1.16 -0.84 -13.56
N GLY A 71 -0.63 -1.18 -12.38
CA GLY A 71 -1.17 -2.28 -11.55
C GLY A 71 -0.78 -3.68 -12.02
N ILE A 72 0.34 -3.81 -12.72
CA ILE A 72 0.90 -5.10 -13.15
C ILE A 72 1.37 -5.87 -11.91
N GLU A 73 0.92 -7.12 -11.76
CA GLU A 73 1.36 -7.99 -10.67
C GLU A 73 2.82 -8.39 -10.87
N ALA A 74 3.55 -8.67 -9.79
CA ALA A 74 4.99 -8.91 -9.87
C ALA A 74 5.31 -10.20 -10.63
N GLU A 75 4.42 -11.20 -10.51
CA GLU A 75 4.44 -12.47 -11.24
C GLU A 75 4.28 -12.33 -12.76
N ASP A 76 3.67 -11.23 -13.23
CA ASP A 76 3.44 -10.97 -14.65
C ASP A 76 4.59 -10.17 -15.30
N LEU A 77 5.59 -9.75 -14.53
CA LEU A 77 6.75 -9.01 -15.04
C LEU A 77 7.84 -9.97 -15.59
N PRO A 78 8.59 -9.56 -16.63
CA PRO A 78 9.80 -10.27 -17.04
C PRO A 78 10.80 -10.38 -15.88
N GLN A 79 11.44 -11.53 -15.73
CA GLN A 79 12.30 -11.84 -14.57
C GLN A 79 13.50 -10.89 -14.45
N GLU A 80 14.07 -10.47 -15.58
CA GLU A 80 15.13 -9.49 -15.67
C GLU A 80 14.70 -8.12 -15.13
N SER A 81 13.49 -7.67 -15.47
CA SER A 81 12.91 -6.42 -14.98
C SER A 81 12.52 -6.53 -13.50
N LEU A 82 12.02 -7.70 -13.07
CA LEU A 82 11.60 -7.92 -11.69
C LEU A 82 12.78 -7.79 -10.71
N THR A 83 13.95 -8.31 -11.08
CA THR A 83 15.13 -8.28 -10.21
C THR A 83 15.57 -6.85 -9.90
N GLU A 84 15.77 -6.04 -10.95
CA GLU A 84 16.15 -4.63 -10.80
C GLU A 84 15.07 -3.85 -10.05
N ARG A 85 13.80 -4.02 -10.44
CA ARG A 85 12.69 -3.30 -9.82
C ARG A 85 12.51 -3.65 -8.34
N ARG A 86 12.79 -4.89 -7.96
CA ARG A 86 12.79 -5.34 -6.57
C ARG A 86 13.93 -4.71 -5.78
N ALA A 87 15.13 -4.63 -6.34
CA ALA A 87 16.26 -3.97 -5.70
C ALA A 87 15.98 -2.48 -5.45
N GLU A 88 15.43 -1.77 -6.45
CA GLU A 88 15.02 -0.38 -6.32
C GLU A 88 13.93 -0.19 -5.24
N LEU A 89 12.92 -1.07 -5.22
CA LEU A 89 11.85 -1.02 -4.23
C LEU A 89 12.41 -1.20 -2.81
N LEU A 90 13.22 -2.23 -2.59
CA LEU A 90 13.82 -2.50 -1.29
C LEU A 90 14.71 -1.34 -0.84
N THR A 91 15.51 -0.78 -1.75
CA THR A 91 16.35 0.41 -1.46
C THR A 91 15.48 1.60 -1.02
N ALA A 92 14.41 1.91 -1.75
CA ALA A 92 13.52 3.01 -1.41
C ALA A 92 12.78 2.79 -0.07
N LEU A 93 12.38 1.55 0.24
CA LEU A 93 11.73 1.24 1.51
C LEU A 93 12.71 1.33 2.68
N HIS A 94 13.95 0.86 2.53
CA HIS A 94 14.97 0.95 3.57
C HIS A 94 15.44 2.38 3.83
N ALA A 95 15.42 3.26 2.82
CA ALA A 95 15.74 4.67 3.00
C ALA A 95 14.78 5.37 3.98
N VAL A 96 13.50 4.98 4.01
CA VAL A 96 12.53 5.52 4.98
C VAL A 96 12.92 5.15 6.41
N ALA A 97 13.38 3.91 6.64
CA ALA A 97 13.83 3.47 7.95
C ALA A 97 15.10 4.22 8.39
N ALA A 98 16.04 4.46 7.47
CA ALA A 98 17.25 5.23 7.76
C ALA A 98 16.92 6.68 8.19
N LEU A 99 16.00 7.34 7.48
CA LEU A 99 15.55 8.71 7.82
C LEU A 99 14.83 8.78 9.18
N ALA A 100 14.10 7.72 9.55
CA ALA A 100 13.45 7.63 10.86
C ALA A 100 14.47 7.48 12.01
N VAL A 101 15.59 6.77 11.77
CA VAL A 101 16.68 6.62 12.74
C VAL A 101 17.48 7.92 12.89
N GLU A 102 17.73 8.65 11.80
CA GLU A 102 18.41 9.95 11.86
C GLU A 102 17.60 11.03 12.58
N SER A 103 16.26 10.97 12.52
CA SER A 103 15.36 11.92 13.21
C SER A 103 15.32 11.76 14.73
N LEU A 104 15.86 10.67 15.30
CA LEU A 104 15.80 10.38 16.74
C LEU A 104 17.06 10.83 17.52
N GLY A 105 18.12 11.30 16.84
CA GLY A 105 19.38 11.70 17.48
C GLY A 105 20.14 10.53 18.14
N PRO A 106 21.44 10.68 18.47
CA PRO A 106 22.17 9.64 19.19
C PRO A 106 21.61 9.50 20.61
N VAL A 107 21.40 8.25 21.03
CA VAL A 107 20.96 7.84 22.38
C VAL A 107 21.97 8.23 23.44
#